data_AF-A0A953R3S8-F1
#
_entry.id   AF-A0A953R3S8-F1
#
_cell.length_a   1.000
_cell.length_b   1.000
_cell.length_c   1.000
_cell.angle_alpha   90.00
_cell.angle_beta   90.00
_cell.angle_gamma   90.00
#
_symmetry.space_group_name_H-M   'P 1'
#
loop_
_entity.id
_entity.type
_entity.pdbx_description
1 polymer ?
#
loop_
_entity_poly.entity_id
_entity_poly.type
_entity_poly.pdbx_seq_one_letter_code
_entity_poly.pdbx_strand_id
1 'polypeptide(L)'
;MTTTGPREMRVYSREFRMQVVRRILDGERVPALSKELGIHRKLLYEWMRRVNEGGETNLRERGRPRKAGTAAVSAPPPVSELERTVARQQLVIEFLQACLAASREVAQEQRDWRDGVFQAIEAAMQRQGGLSVETMCELARVARSGYYRYLRIRGAEAGGTRRKR
;
A
#
# COMPACT_ATOMS: atom_id res chain seq x y z
N MET A 1 6.23 18.90 -34.44
CA MET A 1 7.59 19.27 -33.99
C MET A 1 7.49 19.71 -32.53
N THR A 2 7.92 18.85 -31.61
CA THR A 2 7.82 19.04 -30.15
C THR A 2 9.16 19.48 -29.59
N THR A 3 9.28 20.76 -29.23
CA THR A 3 10.44 21.26 -28.49
C THR A 3 10.09 21.30 -27.01
N THR A 4 10.53 20.28 -26.27
CA THR A 4 10.46 20.20 -24.81
C THR A 4 11.47 21.19 -24.21
N GLY A 5 11.00 22.38 -23.82
CA GLY A 5 11.78 23.34 -23.02
C GLY A 5 11.88 22.89 -21.56
N PRO A 6 12.90 23.34 -20.81
CA PRO A 6 13.16 22.89 -19.45
C PRO A 6 11.96 23.24 -18.55
N ARG A 7 11.49 22.26 -17.76
CA ARG A 7 10.43 22.47 -16.77
C ARG A 7 10.96 23.37 -15.64
N GLU A 8 10.88 24.69 -15.83
CA GLU A 8 10.98 25.64 -14.74
C GLU A 8 9.97 25.23 -13.66
N MET A 9 10.47 24.82 -12.51
CA MET A 9 9.65 24.67 -11.31
C MET A 9 9.23 26.08 -10.85
N ARG A 10 8.22 26.66 -11.50
CA ARG A 10 7.60 27.89 -11.04
C ARG A 10 6.88 27.59 -9.73
N VAL A 11 7.50 28.03 -8.64
CA VAL A 11 6.92 27.96 -7.30
C VAL A 11 5.87 29.07 -7.22
N TYR A 12 4.61 28.71 -7.48
CA TYR A 12 3.49 29.63 -7.31
C TYR A 12 3.25 29.84 -5.81
N SER A 13 3.12 31.10 -5.37
CA SER A 13 2.83 31.44 -3.98
C SER A 13 1.48 30.90 -3.54
N ARG A 14 1.33 30.60 -2.24
CA ARG A 14 0.06 30.11 -1.68
C ARG A 14 -1.13 31.04 -2.01
N GLU A 15 -0.93 32.35 -1.85
CA GLU A 15 -1.95 33.38 -2.08
C GLU A 15 -2.43 33.36 -3.53
N PHE A 16 -1.50 33.27 -4.47
CA PHE A 16 -1.81 33.18 -5.89
C PHE A 16 -2.60 31.91 -6.21
N ARG A 17 -2.21 30.75 -5.66
CA ARG A 17 -2.99 29.52 -5.86
C ARG A 17 -4.40 29.61 -5.28
N MET A 18 -4.58 30.26 -4.12
CA MET A 18 -5.91 30.44 -3.52
C MET A 18 -6.79 31.36 -4.36
N GLN A 19 -6.24 32.46 -4.87
CA GLN A 19 -6.96 33.37 -5.76
C GLN A 19 -7.45 32.64 -7.02
N VAL A 20 -6.60 31.80 -7.61
CA VAL A 20 -6.95 31.01 -8.80
C VAL A 20 -8.03 29.98 -8.48
N VAL A 21 -7.94 29.28 -7.34
CA VAL A 21 -8.99 28.31 -6.94
C VAL A 21 -10.32 29.01 -6.67
N ARG A 22 -10.32 30.19 -6.03
CA ARG A 22 -11.52 30.99 -5.80
C ARG A 22 -12.20 31.38 -7.11
N ARG A 23 -11.44 31.90 -8.09
CA ARG A 23 -11.98 32.20 -9.44
C ARG A 23 -12.64 30.98 -10.10
N ILE A 24 -12.09 29.78 -9.90
CA ILE A 24 -12.72 28.57 -10.45
C ILE A 24 -13.99 28.18 -9.67
N LEU A 25 -14.00 28.32 -8.33
CA LEU A 25 -15.19 28.09 -7.50
C LEU A 25 -16.31 29.10 -7.80
N ASP A 26 -15.94 30.33 -8.17
CA ASP A 26 -16.85 31.39 -8.61
C ASP A 26 -17.40 31.14 -10.03
N GLY A 27 -17.03 30.02 -10.67
CA GLY A 27 -17.62 29.52 -11.92
C GLY A 27 -16.80 29.78 -13.18
N GLU A 28 -15.58 30.33 -13.09
CA GLU A 28 -14.73 30.51 -14.26
C GLU A 28 -14.21 29.17 -14.82
N ARG A 29 -14.20 29.06 -16.16
CA ARG A 29 -13.80 27.82 -16.83
C ARG A 29 -12.27 27.65 -16.80
N VAL A 30 -11.81 26.54 -16.22
CA VAL A 30 -10.38 26.12 -16.14
C VAL A 30 -9.60 26.25 -17.47
N PRO A 31 -10.17 25.94 -18.65
CA PRO A 31 -9.50 26.15 -19.94
C PRO A 31 -9.17 27.60 -20.28
N ALA A 32 -9.98 28.56 -19.82
CA ALA A 32 -9.76 29.99 -20.03
C ALA A 32 -8.68 30.51 -19.09
N LEU A 33 -8.78 30.18 -17.80
CA LEU A 33 -7.78 30.51 -16.78
C LEU A 33 -6.38 29.94 -17.11
N SER A 34 -6.32 28.76 -17.71
CA SER A 34 -5.05 28.18 -18.16
C SER A 34 -4.37 28.98 -19.27
N LYS A 35 -5.15 29.55 -20.21
CA LYS A 35 -4.62 30.41 -21.28
C LYS A 35 -4.23 31.78 -20.77
N GLU A 36 -5.04 32.37 -19.88
CA GLU A 36 -4.83 33.68 -19.27
C GLU A 36 -3.58 33.69 -18.38
N LEU A 37 -3.44 32.70 -17.50
CA LEU A 37 -2.37 32.64 -16.50
C LEU A 37 -1.11 31.90 -17.02
N GLY A 38 -1.18 31.28 -18.20
CA GLY A 38 -0.12 30.43 -18.73
C GLY A 38 0.16 29.17 -17.88
N ILE A 39 -0.79 28.77 -17.02
CA ILE A 39 -0.65 27.63 -16.12
C ILE A 39 -1.28 26.40 -16.77
N HIS A 40 -0.56 25.28 -16.76
CA HIS A 40 -1.07 24.04 -17.33
C HIS A 40 -2.34 23.56 -16.61
N ARG A 41 -3.42 23.27 -17.37
CA ARG A 41 -4.75 22.86 -16.85
C ARG A 41 -4.69 21.78 -15.76
N LYS A 42 -3.81 20.79 -15.93
CA LYS A 42 -3.59 19.70 -14.95
C LYS A 42 -3.28 20.23 -13.55
N LEU A 43 -2.45 21.28 -13.45
CA LEU A 43 -2.04 21.86 -12.17
C LEU A 43 -3.21 22.59 -11.48
N LEU A 44 -4.07 23.24 -12.26
CA LEU A 44 -5.28 23.90 -11.76
C LEU A 44 -6.28 22.89 -11.17
N TYR A 45 -6.48 21.74 -11.84
CA TYR A 45 -7.31 20.66 -11.32
C TYR A 45 -6.72 20.03 -10.05
N GLU A 46 -5.39 19.87 -9.96
CA GLU A 46 -4.73 19.39 -8.75
C GLU A 46 -4.91 20.36 -7.57
N TRP A 47 -4.88 21.67 -7.81
CA TRP A 47 -5.12 22.69 -6.79
C TRP A 47 -6.57 22.68 -6.30
N MET A 48 -7.54 22.64 -7.22
CA MET A 48 -8.96 22.50 -6.87
C MET A 48 -9.23 21.25 -6.04
N ARG A 49 -8.71 20.10 -6.50
CA ARG A 49 -8.88 18.81 -5.82
C ARG A 49 -8.38 18.88 -4.38
N ARG A 50 -7.21 19.46 -4.15
CA ARG A 50 -6.62 19.61 -2.80
C ARG A 50 -7.44 20.52 -1.89
N VAL A 51 -7.99 21.60 -2.43
CA VAL A 51 -8.87 22.48 -1.64
C VAL A 51 -10.21 21.78 -1.34
N ASN A 52 -10.73 20.97 -2.26
CA ASN A 52 -11.96 20.20 -2.02
C ASN A 52 -11.76 19.04 -1.01
N GLU A 53 -10.58 18.41 -0.99
CA GLU A 53 -10.27 17.28 -0.11
C GLU A 53 -9.97 17.69 1.35
N GLY A 54 -9.55 18.93 1.61
CA GLY A 54 -9.25 19.35 2.97
C GLY A 54 -9.03 20.85 3.18
N GLY A 55 -9.65 21.69 2.35
CA GLY A 55 -9.65 23.14 2.49
C GLY A 55 -8.36 23.85 2.05
N GLU A 56 -8.36 25.18 2.18
CA GLU A 56 -7.28 26.09 1.75
C GLU A 56 -5.90 25.83 2.41
N THR A 57 -5.85 24.95 3.42
CA THR A 57 -4.63 24.53 4.11
C THR A 57 -3.82 23.50 3.32
N ASN A 58 -4.45 22.76 2.40
CA ASN A 58 -3.81 21.74 1.55
C ASN A 58 -3.08 22.32 0.33
N LEU A 59 -3.24 23.61 0.08
CA LEU A 59 -2.58 24.31 -1.04
C LEU A 59 -1.14 24.74 -0.72
N ARG A 60 -0.63 24.38 0.47
CA ARG A 60 0.73 24.70 0.96
C ARG A 60 1.80 24.26 -0.04
N GLU A 61 2.85 25.09 -0.13
CA GLU A 61 3.98 24.89 -1.01
C GLU A 61 4.66 23.55 -0.70
N ARG A 62 4.94 22.79 -1.77
CA ARG A 62 5.59 21.49 -1.68
C ARG A 62 7.06 21.73 -1.31
N GLY A 63 7.35 21.71 -0.02
CA GLY A 63 8.68 21.66 0.56
C GLY A 63 8.64 20.79 1.79
N ARG A 64 9.68 19.97 1.99
CA ARG A 64 9.95 19.24 3.23
C ARG A 64 9.62 20.16 4.42
N PRO A 65 8.86 19.72 5.45
CA PRO A 65 8.47 20.61 6.54
C PRO A 65 9.73 21.25 7.12
N ARG A 66 9.87 22.56 6.91
CA ARG A 66 10.91 23.35 7.57
C ARG A 66 10.59 23.26 9.05
N LYS A 67 11.49 22.65 9.82
CA LYS A 67 11.52 22.73 11.28
C LYS A 67 11.71 24.20 11.63
N ALA A 68 10.64 24.98 11.64
CA ALA A 68 10.61 26.35 12.12
C ALA A 68 10.24 26.27 13.60
N GLY A 69 11.22 26.55 14.44
CA GLY A 69 10.97 26.83 15.84
C GLY A 69 10.10 28.08 15.98
N THR A 70 9.06 27.92 16.81
CA THR A 70 8.48 28.91 17.74
C THR A 70 7.85 30.18 17.18
N ALA A 71 6.52 30.15 17.00
CA ALA A 71 5.57 31.05 17.68
C ALA A 71 4.11 30.67 17.39
N ALA A 72 3.74 29.45 17.78
CA ALA A 72 2.40 29.14 18.25
C ALA A 72 2.60 27.98 19.21
N VAL A 73 2.95 28.31 20.45
CA VAL A 73 2.67 27.38 21.54
C VAL A 73 1.15 27.38 21.63
N SER A 74 0.48 26.55 20.82
CA SER A 74 -0.72 25.91 21.33
C SER A 74 -0.23 25.25 22.61
N ALA A 75 -0.78 25.66 23.75
CA ALA A 75 -0.48 25.05 25.03
C ALA A 75 -0.30 23.54 24.83
N PRO A 76 0.74 22.90 25.42
CA PRO A 76 0.87 21.46 25.30
C PRO A 76 -0.51 20.88 25.60
N PRO A 77 -1.08 20.04 24.70
CA PRO A 77 -2.36 19.41 24.93
C PRO A 77 -2.38 18.95 26.39
N PRO A 78 -3.45 19.27 27.14
CA PRO A 78 -3.49 18.94 28.56
C PRO A 78 -3.15 17.46 28.69
N VAL A 79 -2.39 17.10 29.72
CA VAL A 79 -1.87 15.73 29.91
C VAL A 79 -2.97 14.68 29.68
N SER A 80 -4.20 15.00 30.05
CA SER A 80 -5.41 14.21 29.80
C SER A 80 -5.77 13.92 28.33
N GLU A 81 -5.49 14.82 27.38
CA GLU A 81 -5.71 14.61 25.95
C GLU A 81 -4.65 13.66 25.35
N LEU A 82 -3.41 13.77 25.81
CA LEU A 82 -2.34 12.82 25.46
C LEU A 82 -2.65 11.44 26.03
N GLU A 83 -3.00 11.35 27.30
CA GLU A 83 -3.39 10.10 27.95
C GLU A 83 -4.56 9.43 27.21
N ARG A 84 -5.59 10.19 26.82
CA ARG A 84 -6.70 9.67 26.01
C ARG A 84 -6.25 9.18 24.64
N THR A 85 -5.33 9.89 24.00
CA THR A 85 -4.80 9.50 22.69
C THR A 85 -3.95 8.23 22.80
N VAL A 86 -3.09 8.14 23.80
CA VAL A 86 -2.26 6.97 24.08
C VAL A 86 -3.15 5.76 24.43
N ALA A 87 -4.16 5.94 25.28
CA ALA A 87 -5.11 4.88 25.60
C ALA A 87 -5.86 4.39 24.35
N ARG A 88 -6.32 5.30 23.49
CA ARG A 88 -6.96 4.94 22.21
C ARG A 88 -5.99 4.19 21.29
N GLN A 89 -4.75 4.67 21.16
CA GLN A 89 -3.74 4.03 20.33
C GLN A 89 -3.40 2.63 20.83
N GLN A 90 -3.30 2.44 22.14
CA GLN A 90 -3.04 1.14 22.75
C GLN A 90 -4.13 0.14 22.40
N LEU A 91 -5.40 0.54 22.49
CA LEU A 91 -6.53 -0.31 22.07
C LEU A 91 -6.49 -0.67 20.58
N VAL A 92 -6.12 0.28 19.71
CA VAL A 92 -5.97 0.02 18.27
C VAL A 92 -4.82 -0.95 18.02
N ILE A 93 -3.69 -0.78 18.71
CA ILE A 93 -2.54 -1.68 18.59
C ILE A 93 -2.93 -3.11 18.98
N GLU A 94 -3.60 -3.27 20.12
CA GLU A 94 -4.06 -4.57 20.61
C GLU A 94 -5.05 -5.22 19.62
N PHE A 95 -6.01 -4.45 19.11
CA PHE A 95 -6.94 -4.92 18.08
C PHE A 95 -6.21 -5.39 16.81
N LEU A 96 -5.28 -4.59 16.29
CA LEU A 96 -4.52 -4.95 15.08
C LEU A 96 -3.64 -6.19 15.30
N GLN A 97 -3.04 -6.32 16.48
CA GLN A 97 -2.27 -7.51 16.86
C GLN A 97 -3.16 -8.76 16.89
N ALA A 98 -4.36 -8.67 17.48
CA ALA A 98 -5.33 -9.76 17.48
C ALA A 98 -5.76 -10.16 16.05
N CYS A 99 -6.07 -9.19 15.19
CA CYS A 99 -6.40 -9.46 13.79
C CYS A 99 -5.25 -10.15 13.03
N LEU A 100 -4.02 -9.70 13.25
CA LEU A 100 -2.84 -10.30 12.63
C LEU A 100 -2.60 -11.74 13.13
N ALA A 101 -2.81 -11.99 14.43
CA ALA A 101 -2.71 -13.34 15.00
C ALA A 101 -3.74 -14.28 14.36
N ALA A 102 -5.02 -13.89 14.35
CA ALA A 102 -6.09 -14.68 13.74
C ALA A 102 -5.83 -14.94 12.25
N SER A 103 -5.35 -13.94 11.49
CA SER A 103 -5.00 -14.13 10.08
C SER A 103 -3.83 -15.10 9.89
N ARG A 104 -2.85 -15.11 10.79
CA ARG A 104 -1.71 -16.03 10.74
C ARG A 104 -2.13 -17.46 11.02
N GLU A 105 -3.04 -17.68 11.97
CA GLU A 105 -3.60 -18.99 12.29
C GLU A 105 -4.30 -19.61 11.08
N VAL A 106 -5.22 -18.86 10.46
CA VAL A 106 -5.91 -19.31 9.23
C VAL A 106 -4.92 -19.62 8.11
N ALA A 107 -3.91 -18.76 7.93
CA ALA A 107 -2.89 -18.99 6.92
C ALA A 107 -2.01 -20.21 7.23
N GLN A 108 -1.77 -20.52 8.51
CA GLN A 108 -1.03 -21.69 8.94
C GLN A 108 -1.83 -22.96 8.71
N GLU A 109 -3.09 -23.00 9.15
CA GLU A 109 -3.99 -24.13 8.93
C GLU A 109 -4.13 -24.45 7.42
N GLN A 110 -4.24 -23.42 6.58
CA GLN A 110 -4.26 -23.62 5.13
C GLN A 110 -2.94 -24.18 4.58
N ARG A 111 -1.79 -23.81 5.15
CA ARG A 111 -0.50 -24.41 4.76
C ARG A 111 -0.42 -25.87 5.20
N ASP A 112 -0.78 -26.16 6.44
CA ASP A 112 -0.73 -27.52 7.01
C ASP A 112 -1.65 -28.47 6.23
N TRP A 113 -2.86 -28.01 5.87
CA TRP A 113 -3.76 -28.76 5.00
C TRP A 113 -3.13 -29.06 3.63
N ARG A 114 -2.52 -28.05 2.99
CA ARG A 114 -1.85 -28.22 1.68
C ARG A 114 -0.68 -29.20 1.77
N ASP A 115 0.12 -29.12 2.82
CA ASP A 115 1.25 -30.02 3.04
C ASP A 115 0.76 -31.45 3.24
N GLY A 116 -0.32 -31.66 3.99
CA GLY A 116 -0.98 -32.97 4.11
C GLY A 116 -1.48 -33.53 2.77
N VAL A 117 -2.11 -32.68 1.95
CA VAL A 117 -2.53 -33.07 0.58
C VAL A 117 -1.32 -33.47 -0.26
N PHE A 118 -0.23 -32.69 -0.24
CA PHE A 118 0.95 -32.99 -1.04
C PHE A 118 1.66 -34.27 -0.58
N GLN A 119 1.69 -34.55 0.72
CA GLN A 119 2.18 -35.83 1.26
C GLN A 119 1.34 -37.01 0.76
N ALA A 120 0.01 -36.87 0.71
CA ALA A 120 -0.87 -37.91 0.18
C ALA A 120 -0.64 -38.17 -1.33
N ILE A 121 -0.43 -37.10 -2.10
CA ILE A 121 -0.08 -37.19 -3.53
C ILE A 121 1.26 -37.91 -3.70
N GLU A 122 2.28 -37.54 -2.92
CA GLU A 122 3.59 -38.19 -2.96
C GLU A 122 3.50 -39.69 -2.61
N ALA A 123 2.75 -40.05 -1.56
CA ALA A 123 2.52 -41.43 -1.17
C ALA A 123 1.75 -42.22 -2.25
N ALA A 124 0.83 -41.59 -2.98
CA ALA A 124 0.13 -42.20 -4.09
C ALA A 124 1.06 -42.45 -5.29
N MET A 125 2.00 -41.54 -5.58
CA MET A 125 2.99 -41.71 -6.66
C MET A 125 3.95 -42.89 -6.44
N GLN A 126 4.21 -43.29 -5.19
CA GLN A 126 5.07 -44.43 -4.89
C GLN A 126 4.40 -45.80 -5.15
N ARG A 127 3.08 -45.82 -5.35
CA ARG A 127 2.33 -47.03 -5.70
C ARG A 127 2.30 -47.19 -7.23
N GLN A 128 2.62 -48.38 -7.73
CA GLN A 128 2.55 -48.67 -9.17
C GLN A 128 1.08 -48.67 -9.65
N GLY A 129 0.82 -48.12 -10.84
CA GLY A 129 -0.52 -48.09 -11.45
C GLY A 129 -1.46 -46.98 -10.93
N GLY A 130 -0.93 -45.95 -10.27
CA GLY A 130 -1.71 -44.85 -9.69
C GLY A 130 -2.21 -43.78 -10.68
N LEU A 131 -3.05 -42.88 -10.17
CA LEU A 131 -3.53 -41.69 -10.88
C LEU A 131 -2.37 -40.75 -11.26
N SER A 132 -2.57 -39.92 -12.30
CA SER A 132 -1.59 -38.88 -12.65
C SER A 132 -1.55 -37.78 -11.59
N VAL A 133 -0.42 -37.09 -11.45
CA VAL A 133 -0.27 -35.93 -10.55
C VAL A 133 -1.27 -34.83 -10.88
N GLU A 134 -1.59 -34.66 -12.16
CA GLU A 134 -2.58 -33.70 -12.63
C GLU A 134 -3.97 -34.02 -12.10
N THR A 135 -4.43 -35.26 -12.32
CA THR A 135 -5.72 -35.74 -11.81
C THR A 135 -5.80 -35.64 -10.29
N MET A 136 -4.73 -36.00 -9.57
CA MET A 136 -4.72 -35.90 -8.11
C MET A 136 -4.79 -34.45 -7.60
N CYS A 137 -4.08 -33.52 -8.25
CA CYS A 137 -4.17 -32.09 -7.92
C CYS A 137 -5.56 -31.52 -8.21
N GLU A 138 -6.18 -31.92 -9.32
CA GLU A 138 -7.56 -31.54 -9.67
C GLU A 138 -8.56 -32.05 -8.63
N LEU A 139 -8.50 -33.34 -8.28
CA LEU A 139 -9.38 -33.95 -7.28
C LEU A 139 -9.22 -33.29 -5.90
N ALA A 140 -7.98 -33.00 -5.49
CA ALA A 140 -7.70 -32.34 -4.22
C ALA A 140 -7.93 -30.81 -4.24
N ARG A 141 -8.30 -30.23 -5.40
CA ARG A 141 -8.49 -28.79 -5.62
C ARG A 141 -7.27 -27.94 -5.21
N VAL A 142 -6.07 -28.43 -5.55
CA VAL A 142 -4.80 -27.72 -5.33
C VAL A 142 -4.09 -27.44 -6.65
N ALA A 143 -3.35 -26.34 -6.72
CA ALA A 143 -2.58 -26.00 -7.91
C ALA A 143 -1.37 -26.94 -8.07
N ARG A 144 -1.20 -27.53 -9.26
CA ARG A 144 -0.03 -28.36 -9.64
C ARG A 144 1.31 -27.68 -9.34
N SER A 145 1.40 -26.39 -9.63
CA SER A 145 2.61 -25.58 -9.37
C SER A 145 2.99 -25.54 -7.89
N GLY A 146 2.01 -25.67 -6.99
CA GLY A 146 2.23 -25.78 -5.55
C GLY A 146 2.89 -27.11 -5.18
N TYR A 147 2.39 -28.22 -5.74
CA TYR A 147 2.96 -29.54 -5.51
C TYR A 147 4.41 -29.65 -6.01
N TYR A 148 4.70 -29.17 -7.22
CA TYR A 148 6.08 -29.18 -7.72
C TYR A 148 7.03 -28.26 -6.93
N ARG A 149 6.52 -27.16 -6.35
CA ARG A 149 7.31 -26.34 -5.42
C ARG A 149 7.61 -27.11 -4.13
N TYR A 150 6.63 -27.81 -3.58
CA TYR A 150 6.78 -28.68 -2.42
C TYR A 150 7.85 -29.76 -2.67
N LEU A 151 7.79 -30.46 -3.80
CA LEU A 151 8.79 -31.46 -4.17
C LEU A 151 10.20 -30.87 -4.31
N ARG A 152 10.34 -29.65 -4.84
CA ARG A 152 11.64 -28.98 -4.94
C ARG A 152 12.24 -28.69 -3.56
N ILE A 153 11.43 -28.21 -2.64
CA ILE A 153 11.86 -27.90 -1.26
C ILE A 153 12.25 -29.19 -0.55
N ARG A 154 11.40 -30.22 -0.59
CA ARG A 154 11.71 -31.54 -0.01
C ARG A 154 12.96 -32.20 -0.59
N GLY A 155 13.14 -32.11 -1.91
CA GLY A 155 14.33 -32.64 -2.58
C GLY A 155 15.61 -31.90 -2.16
N ALA A 156 15.54 -30.60 -1.91
CA ALA A 156 16.65 -29.82 -1.39
C ALA A 156 17.02 -30.22 0.05
N GLU A 157 16.02 -30.49 0.90
CA GLU A 157 16.23 -31.00 2.27
C GLU A 157 16.87 -32.40 2.28
N ALA A 158 16.43 -33.31 1.39
CA ALA A 158 17.00 -34.65 1.26
C ALA A 158 18.43 -34.65 0.68
N GLY A 159 18.74 -33.69 -0.20
CA GLY A 159 20.08 -33.53 -0.80
C GLY A 159 21.13 -32.89 0.13
N GLY A 160 20.69 -32.09 1.10
CA GLY A 160 21.57 -31.45 2.08
C GLY A 160 22.21 -32.41 3.08
N THR A 161 21.54 -33.53 3.38
CA THR A 161 22.01 -34.54 4.35
C THR A 161 23.13 -35.44 3.80
N ARG A 162 23.41 -35.41 2.50
CA ARG A 162 24.38 -36.33 1.85
C ARG A 162 25.81 -35.77 1.68
N ARG A 163 26.11 -34.56 2.18
CA ARG A 163 27.44 -33.93 2.10
C ARG A 163 28.16 -33.87 3.46
N LYS A 164 28.47 -35.03 4.06
CA LYS A 164 29.60 -35.22 4.99
C LYS A 164 30.01 -36.69 4.98
N ARG A 165 30.90 -37.06 4.06
CA ARG A 165 31.86 -38.15 4.21
C ARG A 165 33.15 -37.74 3.53
#